data_AF-A0A3B8VTF4-F1
#
_entry.id   AF-A0A3B8VTF4-F1
#
_cell.length_a   1.000
_cell.length_b   1.000
_cell.length_c   1.000
_cell.angle_alpha   90.00
_cell.angle_beta   90.00
_cell.angle_gamma   90.00
#
_symmetry.space_group_name_H-M   'P 1'
#
loop_
_entity.id
_entity.type
_entity.pdbx_description
1 polymer ?
#
loop_
_entity_poly.entity_id
_entity_poly.type
_entity_poly.pdbx_seq_one_letter_code
_entity_poly.pdbx_strand_id
1 'polypeptide(L)'
;LDDAIAFTKKTGLKYLYHGGPFKTWGKFELNPEQFPNGYASLKNCVDRANKEGIQLGLHTLSNFTTPNDPYVTPVPDKRLAKVGSGLITANIDANAKEIPISSPDFFNEMRNNTLHGVMLGDELIRYEKVSDKAPWTLLNCQRGAWGTKASAHNQGDTISKLLDHGYAVFLTDTDLTKEQGRNLADLFNETGIMQISFDGLEGAWSTGLGQYGLSLMIKEWYDNLEEPYKNCINDASMTTHYNWHTFTRMNWGEPWYAGFRESQLNYRLMNQDFYRRNLIPNMLGWFKYG
;
A
#
# COMPACT_ATOMS: atom_id res chain seq x y z
N LEU A 1 21.94 8.35 10.54
CA LEU A 1 21.17 7.91 11.72
C LEU A 1 21.60 8.65 12.97
N ASP A 2 22.89 8.62 13.34
CA ASP A 2 23.37 9.23 14.59
C ASP A 2 23.04 10.72 14.70
N ASP A 3 23.23 11.49 13.62
CA ASP A 3 22.85 12.90 13.59
C ASP A 3 21.35 13.13 13.84
N ALA A 4 20.50 12.26 13.30
CA ALA A 4 19.06 12.32 13.50
C ALA A 4 18.69 12.00 14.96
N ILE A 5 19.31 10.98 15.56
CA ILE A 5 19.14 10.66 16.98
C ILE A 5 19.58 11.84 17.86
N ALA A 6 20.76 12.42 17.59
CA ALA A 6 21.28 13.55 18.34
C ALA A 6 20.35 14.78 18.25
N PHE A 7 19.81 15.06 17.06
CA PHE A 7 18.84 16.12 16.87
C PHE A 7 17.52 15.85 17.60
N THR A 8 16.98 14.63 17.52
CA THR A 8 15.77 14.24 18.25
C THR A 8 15.95 14.42 19.76
N LYS A 9 17.11 14.05 20.32
CA LYS A 9 17.41 14.30 21.73
C LYS A 9 17.46 15.79 22.08
N LYS A 10 18.11 16.60 21.23
CA LYS A 10 18.21 18.05 21.44
C LYS A 10 16.85 18.75 21.47
N THR A 11 15.87 18.23 20.74
CA THR A 11 14.49 18.74 20.71
C THR A 11 13.61 18.23 21.87
N GLY A 12 14.10 17.28 22.67
CA GLY A 12 13.33 16.64 23.75
C GLY A 12 12.31 15.61 23.27
N LEU A 13 12.30 15.29 21.97
CA LEU A 13 11.44 14.28 21.39
C LEU A 13 11.93 12.86 21.74
N LYS A 14 11.00 11.89 21.71
CA LYS A 14 11.27 10.48 22.04
C LYS A 14 11.17 9.53 20.85
N TYR A 15 10.70 10.02 19.71
CA TYR A 15 10.50 9.23 18.51
C TYR A 15 11.25 9.84 17.33
N LEU A 16 11.85 8.99 16.51
CA LEU A 16 12.41 9.33 15.21
C LEU A 16 11.70 8.50 14.13
N TYR A 17 11.24 9.16 13.08
CA TYR A 17 10.36 8.57 12.09
C TYR A 17 10.98 8.62 10.69
N HIS A 18 10.94 7.50 9.98
CA HIS A 18 11.47 7.37 8.63
C HIS A 18 10.35 7.37 7.59
N GLY A 19 10.37 8.35 6.69
CA GLY A 19 9.32 8.59 5.69
C GLY A 19 9.34 7.67 4.47
N GLY A 20 10.43 6.92 4.21
CA GLY A 20 10.54 6.11 2.99
C GLY A 20 11.53 4.94 3.12
N PRO A 21 11.25 3.96 4.00
CA PRO A 21 12.16 2.84 4.23
C PRO A 21 12.05 1.71 3.19
N PHE A 22 10.96 1.63 2.42
CA PHE A 22 10.64 0.48 1.58
C PHE A 22 10.97 0.71 0.10
N LYS A 23 11.45 -0.36 -0.54
CA LYS A 23 11.63 -0.50 -1.99
C LYS A 23 10.33 -0.97 -2.68
N THR A 24 9.55 -1.82 -2.00
CA THR A 24 8.24 -2.28 -2.48
C THR A 24 7.20 -2.17 -1.37
N TRP A 25 5.94 -1.98 -1.72
CA TRP A 25 4.88 -1.70 -0.74
C TRP A 25 3.97 -2.90 -0.45
N GLY A 26 4.04 -3.98 -1.24
CA GLY A 26 3.22 -5.16 -1.01
C GLY A 26 3.85 -6.09 0.02
N LYS A 27 5.06 -6.59 -0.26
CA LYS A 27 5.86 -7.40 0.67
C LYS A 27 6.58 -6.57 1.74
N PHE A 28 6.60 -5.24 1.60
CA PHE A 28 7.38 -4.33 2.46
C PHE A 28 8.89 -4.66 2.45
N GLU A 29 9.45 -4.92 1.26
CA GLU A 29 10.90 -5.08 1.11
C GLU A 29 11.60 -3.76 1.48
N LEU A 30 12.49 -3.79 2.49
CA LEU A 30 13.28 -2.62 2.86
C LEU A 30 14.25 -2.23 1.74
N ASN A 31 14.51 -0.93 1.59
CA ASN A 31 15.46 -0.44 0.61
C ASN A 31 16.88 -0.96 0.94
N PRO A 32 17.51 -1.79 0.08
CA PRO A 32 18.81 -2.40 0.37
C PRO A 32 19.96 -1.39 0.45
N GLU A 33 19.82 -0.20 -0.15
CA GLU A 33 20.82 0.87 -0.01
C GLU A 33 20.84 1.44 1.42
N GLN A 34 19.70 1.44 2.10
CA GLN A 34 19.55 1.94 3.47
C GLN A 34 19.66 0.81 4.51
N PHE A 35 19.20 -0.39 4.13
CA PHE A 35 19.11 -1.57 4.99
C PHE A 35 19.72 -2.78 4.25
N PRO A 36 21.06 -2.84 4.08
CA PRO A 36 21.72 -3.85 3.25
C PRO A 36 21.52 -5.29 3.72
N ASN A 37 21.22 -5.49 5.01
CA ASN A 37 20.89 -6.79 5.60
C ASN A 37 19.40 -6.88 6.00
N GLY A 38 18.53 -6.11 5.34
CA GLY A 38 17.08 -6.12 5.57
C GLY A 38 16.72 -5.85 7.04
N TYR A 39 15.92 -6.74 7.62
CA TYR A 39 15.41 -6.60 9.00
C TYR A 39 16.55 -6.51 10.03
N ALA A 40 17.67 -7.20 9.82
CA ALA A 40 18.82 -7.10 10.72
C ALA A 40 19.44 -5.69 10.73
N SER A 41 19.48 -5.02 9.57
CA SER A 41 19.92 -3.63 9.48
C SER A 41 18.95 -2.69 10.21
N LEU A 42 17.64 -2.85 10.00
CA LEU A 42 16.64 -2.02 10.69
C LEU A 42 16.66 -2.27 12.20
N LYS A 43 16.74 -3.52 12.64
CA LYS A 43 16.88 -3.89 14.04
C LYS A 43 18.12 -3.25 14.67
N ASN A 44 19.26 -3.25 13.99
CA ASN A 44 20.47 -2.57 14.48
C ASN A 44 20.23 -1.06 14.69
N CYS A 45 19.51 -0.41 13.77
CA CYS A 45 19.12 0.99 13.90
C CYS A 45 18.21 1.20 15.12
N VAL A 46 17.22 0.33 15.33
CA VAL A 46 16.33 0.36 16.50
C VAL A 46 17.12 0.19 17.80
N ASP A 47 17.99 -0.83 17.89
CA ASP A 47 18.79 -1.11 19.08
C ASP A 47 19.70 0.07 19.44
N ARG A 48 20.27 0.74 18.44
CA ARG A 48 21.09 1.95 18.63
C ARG A 48 20.27 3.14 19.11
N ALA A 49 19.09 3.38 18.54
CA ALA A 49 18.19 4.44 18.98
C ALA A 49 17.69 4.20 20.41
N ASN A 50 17.34 2.95 20.74
CA ASN A 50 16.86 2.56 22.06
C ASN A 50 17.91 2.81 23.16
N LYS A 51 19.20 2.55 22.90
CA LYS A 51 20.29 2.89 23.83
C LYS A 51 20.36 4.38 24.16
N GLU A 52 19.90 5.21 23.25
CA GLU A 52 19.84 6.67 23.38
C GLU A 52 18.48 7.18 23.92
N GLY A 53 17.57 6.26 24.27
CA GLY A 53 16.22 6.57 24.75
C GLY A 53 15.27 7.10 23.68
N ILE A 54 15.54 6.77 22.41
CA ILE A 54 14.73 7.15 21.24
C ILE A 54 14.12 5.89 20.60
N GLN A 55 12.81 5.93 20.35
CA GLN A 55 12.09 4.88 19.63
C GLN A 55 12.01 5.22 18.13
N LEU A 56 12.02 4.21 17.26
CA LEU A 56 11.92 4.40 15.82
C LEU A 56 10.54 4.07 15.27
N GLY A 57 10.14 4.79 14.23
CA GLY A 57 8.92 4.53 13.47
C GLY A 57 9.11 4.65 11.97
N LEU A 58 8.17 4.08 11.22
CA LEU A 58 8.22 4.00 9.76
C LEU A 58 6.91 4.47 9.12
N HIS A 59 7.02 5.08 7.95
CA HIS A 59 5.91 5.35 7.06
C HIS A 59 5.65 4.18 6.12
N THR A 60 4.38 3.85 5.90
CA THR A 60 3.96 2.78 4.99
C THR A 60 2.91 3.28 4.02
N LEU A 61 2.93 2.79 2.79
CA LEU A 61 1.77 2.74 1.92
C LEU A 61 1.17 1.33 2.04
N SER A 62 0.36 1.18 3.09
CA SER A 62 -0.01 -0.05 3.78
C SER A 62 -0.80 -1.06 2.94
N ASN A 63 -1.64 -0.64 1.99
CA ASN A 63 -2.39 -1.58 1.15
C ASN A 63 -2.11 -1.42 -0.35
N PHE A 64 -0.94 -0.87 -0.69
CA PHE A 64 -0.54 -0.67 -2.07
C PHE A 64 0.51 -1.69 -2.49
N THR A 65 0.38 -2.25 -3.70
CA THR A 65 1.35 -3.20 -4.25
C THR A 65 2.05 -2.59 -5.45
N THR A 66 3.33 -2.24 -5.30
CA THR A 66 4.10 -1.63 -6.39
C THR A 66 4.32 -2.61 -7.54
N PRO A 67 4.44 -2.16 -8.79
CA PRO A 67 4.56 -3.09 -9.92
C PRO A 67 5.85 -3.92 -9.95
N ASN A 68 6.88 -3.51 -9.20
CA ASN A 68 8.12 -4.26 -8.99
C ASN A 68 8.07 -5.21 -7.78
N ASP A 69 6.92 -5.32 -7.09
CA ASP A 69 6.76 -6.17 -5.91
C ASP A 69 6.76 -7.66 -6.29
N PRO A 70 7.28 -8.55 -5.43
CA PRO A 70 7.21 -10.01 -5.66
C PRO A 70 5.80 -10.58 -5.85
N TYR A 71 4.75 -9.90 -5.37
CA TYR A 71 3.37 -10.30 -5.66
C TYR A 71 2.93 -10.00 -7.11
N VAL A 72 3.69 -9.20 -7.86
CA VAL A 72 3.37 -8.77 -9.23
C VAL A 72 4.29 -9.44 -10.24
N THR A 73 5.58 -9.56 -9.92
CA THR A 73 6.62 -9.93 -10.88
C THR A 73 7.62 -10.93 -10.30
N PRO A 74 8.14 -11.89 -11.09
CA PRO A 74 7.85 -12.16 -12.50
C PRO A 74 6.56 -12.96 -12.74
N VAL A 75 5.95 -13.51 -11.68
CA VAL A 75 4.69 -14.25 -11.75
C VAL A 75 3.68 -13.54 -10.84
N PRO A 76 2.55 -13.06 -11.38
CA PRO A 76 1.57 -12.32 -10.60
C PRO A 76 0.81 -13.26 -9.67
N ASP A 77 0.69 -12.86 -8.40
CA ASP A 77 -0.15 -13.54 -7.41
C ASP A 77 -1.62 -13.46 -7.86
N LYS A 78 -2.32 -14.60 -7.80
CA LYS A 78 -3.72 -14.69 -8.25
C LYS A 78 -4.68 -13.91 -7.37
N ARG A 79 -4.22 -13.51 -6.19
CA ARG A 79 -4.92 -12.71 -5.17
C ARG A 79 -4.76 -11.20 -5.36
N LEU A 80 -4.12 -10.73 -6.44
CA LEU A 80 -4.30 -9.33 -6.86
C LEU A 80 -5.78 -9.07 -7.13
N ALA A 81 -6.30 -7.95 -6.60
CA ALA A 81 -7.72 -7.63 -6.66
C ALA A 81 -8.19 -7.49 -8.11
N LYS A 82 -9.38 -8.02 -8.40
CA LYS A 82 -9.99 -8.01 -9.73
C LYS A 82 -11.25 -7.16 -9.70
N VAL A 83 -11.39 -6.27 -10.69
CA VAL A 83 -12.65 -5.56 -10.97
C VAL A 83 -13.71 -6.56 -11.44
N GLY A 84 -13.30 -7.47 -12.32
CA GLY A 84 -14.16 -8.46 -12.97
C GLY A 84 -13.38 -9.23 -14.03
N SER A 85 -14.03 -10.23 -14.63
CA SER A 85 -13.39 -11.13 -15.59
C SER A 85 -14.26 -11.37 -16.82
N GLY A 86 -13.61 -11.65 -17.94
CA GLY A 86 -14.21 -12.13 -19.17
C GLY A 86 -13.39 -13.27 -19.76
N LEU A 87 -13.68 -13.64 -21.00
CA LEU A 87 -12.94 -14.67 -21.73
C LEU A 87 -12.31 -14.06 -22.98
N ILE A 88 -11.13 -14.55 -23.36
CA ILE A 88 -10.59 -14.24 -24.70
C ILE A 88 -11.30 -15.08 -25.76
N THR A 89 -11.65 -14.48 -26.89
CA THR A 89 -12.50 -15.12 -27.92
C THR A 89 -11.73 -15.72 -29.10
N ALA A 90 -10.41 -15.62 -29.08
CA ALA A 90 -9.51 -16.27 -30.04
C ALA A 90 -8.18 -16.62 -29.36
N ASN A 91 -7.42 -17.55 -29.96
CA ASN A 91 -6.04 -17.79 -29.57
C ASN A 91 -5.19 -16.55 -29.84
N ILE A 92 -4.24 -16.25 -28.95
CA ILE A 92 -3.29 -15.15 -29.12
C ILE A 92 -1.86 -15.66 -28.91
N ASP A 93 -0.92 -15.18 -29.73
CA ASP A 93 0.51 -15.44 -29.52
C ASP A 93 1.13 -14.42 -28.55
N ALA A 94 2.41 -14.56 -28.19
CA ALA A 94 3.09 -13.67 -27.25
C ALA A 94 3.33 -12.23 -27.77
N ASN A 95 3.14 -11.97 -29.07
CA ASN A 95 3.37 -10.68 -29.72
C ASN A 95 2.08 -9.90 -29.99
N ALA A 96 0.91 -10.54 -29.82
CA ALA A 96 -0.39 -9.96 -30.11
C ALA A 96 -0.58 -8.60 -29.43
N LYS A 97 -0.97 -7.60 -30.24
CA LYS A 97 -1.28 -6.22 -29.81
C LYS A 97 -2.77 -5.98 -29.62
N GLU A 98 -3.57 -6.93 -30.03
CA GLU A 98 -5.02 -6.90 -29.93
C GLU A 98 -5.46 -8.20 -29.28
N ILE A 99 -6.32 -8.11 -28.26
CA ILE A 99 -6.85 -9.27 -27.55
C ILE A 99 -8.37 -9.25 -27.66
N PRO A 100 -8.95 -10.13 -28.49
CA PRO A 100 -10.40 -10.28 -28.60
C PRO A 100 -10.99 -10.76 -27.28
N ILE A 101 -12.04 -10.10 -26.79
CA ILE A 101 -12.71 -10.41 -25.52
C ILE A 101 -14.20 -10.64 -25.73
N SER A 102 -14.82 -11.38 -24.81
CA SER A 102 -16.24 -11.74 -24.90
C SER A 102 -17.19 -10.56 -24.64
N SER A 103 -16.80 -9.59 -23.80
CA SER A 103 -17.61 -8.44 -23.41
C SER A 103 -16.73 -7.26 -22.97
N PRO A 104 -17.15 -5.98 -23.16
CA PRO A 104 -16.41 -4.82 -22.71
C PRO A 104 -16.66 -4.45 -21.23
N ASP A 105 -17.65 -5.06 -20.56
CA ASP A 105 -18.29 -4.54 -19.32
C ASP A 105 -17.33 -4.13 -18.20
N PHE A 106 -16.25 -4.88 -17.98
CA PHE A 106 -15.25 -4.55 -16.95
C PHE A 106 -14.10 -3.70 -17.49
N PHE A 107 -13.81 -3.81 -18.79
CA PHE A 107 -12.60 -3.29 -19.41
C PHE A 107 -12.73 -1.83 -19.88
N ASN A 108 -13.95 -1.32 -20.04
CA ASN A 108 -14.23 0.02 -20.58
C ASN A 108 -14.24 1.15 -19.54
N GLU A 109 -14.33 0.88 -18.23
CA GLU A 109 -14.23 1.92 -17.19
C GLU A 109 -12.76 2.35 -17.00
N MET A 110 -12.41 3.54 -17.51
CA MET A 110 -11.03 4.02 -17.57
C MET A 110 -10.71 5.16 -16.59
N ARG A 111 -11.70 5.73 -15.88
CA ARG A 111 -11.45 6.92 -15.05
C ARG A 111 -10.57 6.62 -13.83
N ASN A 112 -10.75 5.45 -13.22
CA ASN A 112 -10.00 5.00 -12.05
C ASN A 112 -9.19 3.74 -12.40
N ASN A 113 -8.41 3.83 -13.47
CA ASN A 113 -7.60 2.73 -14.01
C ASN A 113 -6.29 3.34 -14.47
N THR A 114 -5.31 3.50 -13.59
CA THR A 114 -4.04 4.20 -13.87
C THR A 114 -3.04 3.31 -14.61
N LEU A 115 -2.96 2.04 -14.23
CA LEU A 115 -2.05 1.04 -14.80
C LEU A 115 -2.63 0.37 -16.04
N HIS A 116 -3.96 0.31 -16.17
CA HIS A 116 -4.65 -0.41 -17.25
C HIS A 116 -4.25 -1.89 -17.32
N GLY A 117 -4.12 -2.54 -16.16
CA GLY A 117 -3.64 -3.91 -16.04
C GLY A 117 -4.74 -4.95 -16.15
N VAL A 118 -4.50 -5.99 -16.94
CA VAL A 118 -5.28 -7.24 -16.93
C VAL A 118 -4.35 -8.41 -16.66
N MET A 119 -4.87 -9.44 -15.99
CA MET A 119 -4.19 -10.70 -15.75
C MET A 119 -4.80 -11.80 -16.62
N LEU A 120 -3.94 -12.56 -17.30
CA LEU A 120 -4.31 -13.69 -18.14
C LEU A 120 -3.30 -14.82 -17.88
N GLY A 121 -3.74 -15.87 -17.19
CA GLY A 121 -2.82 -16.89 -16.66
C GLY A 121 -1.76 -16.26 -15.75
N ASP A 122 -0.48 -16.53 -16.03
CA ASP A 122 0.69 -15.97 -15.32
C ASP A 122 1.26 -14.71 -15.98
N GLU A 123 0.50 -14.08 -16.86
CA GLU A 123 0.91 -12.88 -17.55
C GLU A 123 0.08 -11.67 -17.12
N LEU A 124 0.75 -10.54 -16.92
CA LEU A 124 0.11 -9.24 -16.85
C LEU A 124 0.25 -8.52 -18.19
N ILE A 125 -0.83 -7.88 -18.61
CA ILE A 125 -0.92 -7.18 -19.88
C ILE A 125 -1.45 -5.77 -19.59
N ARG A 126 -0.80 -4.77 -20.17
CA ARG A 126 -1.33 -3.40 -20.18
C ARG A 126 -2.08 -3.17 -21.48
N TYR A 127 -3.27 -2.56 -21.44
CA TYR A 127 -4.02 -2.18 -22.64
C TYR A 127 -4.32 -0.68 -22.65
N GLU A 128 -4.50 -0.08 -23.83
CA GLU A 128 -4.78 1.36 -23.91
C GLU A 128 -6.28 1.65 -23.81
N LYS A 129 -7.08 0.90 -24.58
CA LYS A 129 -8.53 1.08 -24.68
C LYS A 129 -9.24 -0.17 -25.14
N VAL A 130 -10.57 -0.18 -25.05
CA VAL A 130 -11.44 -1.19 -25.65
C VAL A 130 -11.96 -0.65 -26.99
N SER A 131 -12.25 -1.52 -27.96
CA SER A 131 -12.92 -1.12 -29.21
C SER A 131 -14.30 -0.50 -28.95
N ASP A 132 -14.70 0.46 -29.80
CA ASP A 132 -15.97 1.21 -29.65
C ASP A 132 -17.22 0.36 -29.96
N LYS A 133 -17.04 -0.73 -30.73
CA LYS A 133 -18.09 -1.64 -31.16
C LYS A 133 -17.58 -3.07 -31.29
N ALA A 134 -18.50 -4.02 -31.26
CA ALA A 134 -18.20 -5.43 -31.49
C ALA A 134 -17.54 -5.66 -32.88
N PRO A 135 -16.63 -6.66 -33.02
CA PRO A 135 -16.11 -7.53 -31.96
C PRO A 135 -15.30 -6.74 -30.92
N TRP A 136 -15.50 -7.09 -29.65
CA TRP A 136 -14.87 -6.38 -28.52
C TRP A 136 -13.40 -6.80 -28.40
N THR A 137 -12.52 -5.81 -28.31
CA THR A 137 -11.07 -6.05 -28.35
C THR A 137 -10.34 -5.10 -27.42
N LEU A 138 -9.38 -5.59 -26.65
CA LEU A 138 -8.38 -4.76 -25.97
C LEU A 138 -7.33 -4.32 -26.99
N LEU A 139 -7.15 -3.02 -27.15
CA LEU A 139 -6.30 -2.42 -28.18
C LEU A 139 -4.97 -1.91 -27.59
N ASN A 140 -3.94 -1.92 -28.44
CA ASN A 140 -2.58 -1.46 -28.12
C ASN A 140 -2.00 -2.17 -26.88
N CYS A 141 -2.16 -3.49 -26.84
CA CYS A 141 -1.71 -4.31 -25.72
C CYS A 141 -0.17 -4.38 -25.64
N GLN A 142 0.35 -4.15 -24.44
CA GLN A 142 1.71 -4.47 -24.05
C GLN A 142 1.71 -5.79 -23.27
N ARG A 143 2.22 -6.83 -23.92
CA ARG A 143 2.41 -8.18 -23.37
C ARG A 143 3.58 -8.21 -22.39
N GLY A 144 3.55 -9.13 -21.43
CA GLY A 144 4.59 -9.27 -20.41
C GLY A 144 4.84 -7.99 -19.61
N ALA A 145 3.78 -7.23 -19.31
CA ALA A 145 3.88 -5.99 -18.58
C ALA A 145 4.44 -6.22 -17.16
N TRP A 146 5.11 -5.20 -16.63
CA TRP A 146 5.72 -5.19 -15.29
C TRP A 146 6.69 -6.35 -15.01
N GLY A 147 7.33 -6.89 -16.05
CA GLY A 147 8.34 -7.95 -15.92
C GLY A 147 7.77 -9.37 -15.89
N THR A 148 6.47 -9.53 -16.15
CA THR A 148 5.88 -10.86 -16.39
C THR A 148 6.25 -11.41 -17.76
N LYS A 149 6.13 -12.73 -17.94
CA LYS A 149 6.50 -13.38 -19.20
C LYS A 149 5.31 -13.42 -20.17
N ALA A 150 5.49 -12.86 -21.37
CA ALA A 150 4.52 -13.01 -22.44
C ALA A 150 4.43 -14.47 -22.92
N SER A 151 3.21 -15.02 -23.01
CA SER A 151 2.97 -16.39 -23.48
C SER A 151 1.85 -16.45 -24.53
N ALA A 152 1.75 -17.58 -25.23
CA ALA A 152 0.53 -17.87 -25.99
C ALA A 152 -0.61 -18.20 -25.02
N HIS A 153 -1.84 -17.80 -25.38
CA HIS A 153 -3.06 -18.12 -24.63
C HIS A 153 -4.14 -18.61 -25.59
N ASN A 154 -5.01 -19.48 -25.10
CA ASN A 154 -6.04 -20.15 -25.87
C ASN A 154 -7.38 -19.42 -25.76
N GLN A 155 -8.17 -19.50 -26.83
CA GLN A 155 -9.57 -19.12 -26.79
C GLN A 155 -10.28 -19.77 -25.58
N GLY A 156 -11.04 -18.96 -24.85
CA GLY A 156 -11.72 -19.40 -23.62
C GLY A 156 -10.90 -19.20 -22.34
N ASP A 157 -9.63 -18.79 -22.42
CA ASP A 157 -8.87 -18.44 -21.24
C ASP A 157 -9.47 -17.20 -20.55
N THR A 158 -9.46 -17.23 -19.21
CA THR A 158 -10.01 -16.15 -18.39
C THR A 158 -9.06 -14.98 -18.34
N ILE A 159 -9.55 -13.80 -18.69
CA ILE A 159 -8.85 -12.52 -18.58
C ILE A 159 -9.55 -11.65 -17.53
N SER A 160 -8.81 -11.21 -16.53
CA SER A 160 -9.34 -10.43 -15.41
C SER A 160 -8.76 -9.04 -15.39
N LYS A 161 -9.59 -8.00 -15.30
CA LYS A 161 -9.10 -6.64 -15.07
C LYS A 161 -8.69 -6.48 -13.61
N LEU A 162 -7.47 -6.00 -13.39
CA LEU A 162 -6.95 -5.74 -12.05
C LEU A 162 -7.42 -4.39 -11.52
N LEU A 163 -7.61 -4.33 -10.22
CA LEU A 163 -7.91 -3.09 -9.50
C LEU A 163 -6.59 -2.36 -9.22
N ASP A 164 -6.54 -1.06 -9.55
CA ASP A 164 -5.37 -0.22 -9.33
C ASP A 164 -5.73 1.09 -8.62
N HIS A 165 -4.71 1.91 -8.34
CA HIS A 165 -4.86 3.19 -7.68
C HIS A 165 -4.03 4.28 -8.38
N GLY A 166 -4.38 5.56 -8.14
CA GLY A 166 -3.70 6.72 -8.72
C GLY A 166 -2.20 6.85 -8.38
N TYR A 167 -1.73 6.06 -7.41
CA TYR A 167 -0.32 5.90 -7.06
C TYR A 167 0.44 4.97 -8.02
N ALA A 168 -0.20 4.49 -9.10
CA ALA A 168 0.34 3.53 -10.05
C ALA A 168 0.74 2.20 -9.38
N VAL A 169 -0.18 1.65 -8.58
CA VAL A 169 -0.04 0.42 -7.78
C VAL A 169 -1.24 -0.49 -7.99
N PHE A 170 -1.07 -1.80 -7.79
CA PHE A 170 -2.16 -2.76 -7.73
C PHE A 170 -2.71 -2.90 -6.31
N LEU A 171 -3.98 -3.27 -6.22
CA LEU A 171 -4.65 -3.60 -4.96
C LEU A 171 -4.76 -5.11 -4.78
N THR A 172 -5.11 -5.54 -3.58
CA THR A 172 -5.10 -6.95 -3.17
C THR A 172 -6.49 -7.41 -2.77
N ASP A 173 -6.78 -8.70 -2.95
CA ASP A 173 -7.97 -9.29 -2.37
C ASP A 173 -7.86 -9.39 -0.83
N THR A 174 -8.89 -9.95 -0.21
CA THR A 174 -8.99 -10.07 1.24
C THR A 174 -7.85 -10.92 1.85
N ASP A 175 -7.46 -12.02 1.21
CA ASP A 175 -6.48 -12.94 1.78
C ASP A 175 -5.06 -12.38 1.64
N LEU A 176 -4.77 -11.73 0.52
CA LEU A 176 -3.50 -11.05 0.33
C LEU A 176 -3.40 -9.77 1.17
N THR A 177 -4.50 -9.03 1.39
CA THR A 177 -4.55 -7.92 2.36
C THR A 177 -4.17 -8.39 3.77
N LYS A 178 -4.70 -9.53 4.21
CA LYS A 178 -4.33 -10.10 5.52
C LYS A 178 -2.85 -10.47 5.57
N GLU A 179 -2.32 -11.06 4.50
CA GLU A 179 -0.88 -11.36 4.42
C GLU A 179 -0.02 -10.09 4.51
N GLN A 180 -0.41 -8.99 3.86
CA GLN A 180 0.26 -7.70 4.01
C GLN A 180 0.22 -7.19 5.46
N GLY A 181 -0.94 -7.30 6.13
CA GLY A 181 -1.06 -6.98 7.56
C GLY A 181 -0.11 -7.79 8.45
N ARG A 182 0.01 -9.10 8.19
CA ARG A 182 0.95 -9.98 8.91
C ARG A 182 2.42 -9.65 8.61
N ASN A 183 2.77 -9.36 7.36
CA ASN A 183 4.14 -8.94 7.02
C ASN A 183 4.55 -7.66 7.78
N LEU A 184 3.62 -6.71 7.98
CA LEU A 184 3.86 -5.54 8.81
C LEU A 184 4.00 -5.92 10.29
N ALA A 185 3.25 -6.88 10.80
CA ALA A 185 3.39 -7.36 12.18
C ALA A 185 4.75 -8.03 12.39
N ASP A 186 5.18 -8.88 11.45
CA ASP A 186 6.51 -9.52 11.46
C ASP A 186 7.63 -8.49 11.46
N LEU A 187 7.51 -7.41 10.66
CA LEU A 187 8.47 -6.29 10.69
C LEU A 187 8.60 -5.69 12.09
N PHE A 188 7.49 -5.50 12.81
CA PHE A 188 7.49 -5.02 14.19
C PHE A 188 8.15 -6.01 15.12
N ASN A 189 7.71 -7.27 15.07
CA ASN A 189 8.16 -8.34 15.95
C ASN A 189 9.68 -8.57 15.84
N GLU A 190 10.21 -8.56 14.62
CA GLU A 190 11.62 -8.84 14.33
C GLU A 190 12.55 -7.63 14.59
N THR A 191 12.05 -6.40 14.44
CA THR A 191 12.92 -5.21 14.47
C THR A 191 12.75 -4.34 15.70
N GLY A 192 11.59 -4.40 16.36
CA GLY A 192 11.26 -3.60 17.53
C GLY A 192 10.94 -2.13 17.24
N ILE A 193 10.54 -1.80 16.00
CA ILE A 193 9.95 -0.49 15.70
C ILE A 193 8.69 -0.27 16.54
N MET A 194 8.46 0.98 16.94
CA MET A 194 7.40 1.35 17.88
C MET A 194 6.49 2.44 17.32
N GLN A 195 6.56 2.71 16.02
CA GLN A 195 5.62 3.62 15.37
C GLN A 195 5.37 3.27 13.89
N ILE A 196 4.11 3.36 13.45
CA ILE A 196 3.68 3.20 12.05
C ILE A 196 2.62 4.25 11.68
N SER A 197 2.59 4.62 10.41
CA SER A 197 1.43 5.27 9.79
C SER A 197 0.89 4.37 8.69
N PHE A 198 -0.36 3.94 8.81
CA PHE A 198 -1.11 3.21 7.79
C PHE A 198 -1.61 4.18 6.71
N ASP A 199 -0.69 4.79 5.97
CA ASP A 199 -1.03 5.55 4.76
C ASP A 199 -1.34 4.57 3.61
N GLY A 200 -2.02 5.00 2.55
CA GLY A 200 -2.48 4.10 1.49
C GLY A 200 -3.53 3.07 1.92
N LEU A 201 -4.09 3.21 3.13
CA LEU A 201 -5.09 2.30 3.68
C LEU A 201 -6.42 2.39 2.88
N GLU A 202 -6.66 3.49 2.18
CA GLU A 202 -7.75 3.66 1.22
C GLU A 202 -7.72 2.63 0.07
N GLY A 203 -6.58 1.96 -0.17
CA GLY A 203 -6.52 0.78 -1.03
C GLY A 203 -7.51 -0.29 -0.56
N ALA A 204 -7.52 -0.59 0.74
CA ALA A 204 -8.37 -1.63 1.30
C ALA A 204 -9.85 -1.23 1.25
N TRP A 205 -10.15 0.07 1.35
CA TRP A 205 -11.49 0.61 1.15
C TRP A 205 -11.99 0.37 -0.28
N SER A 206 -11.12 0.64 -1.25
CA SER A 206 -11.45 0.71 -2.68
C SER A 206 -11.71 -0.66 -3.31
N THR A 207 -11.42 -1.75 -2.61
CA THR A 207 -11.68 -3.15 -3.02
C THR A 207 -13.18 -3.53 -3.07
N GLY A 208 -14.08 -2.59 -2.76
CA GLY A 208 -15.52 -2.84 -2.61
C GLY A 208 -15.94 -3.27 -1.21
N LEU A 209 -14.98 -3.46 -0.29
CA LEU A 209 -15.23 -3.80 1.11
C LEU A 209 -15.50 -2.58 2.00
N GLY A 210 -15.10 -1.38 1.58
CA GLY A 210 -15.30 -0.14 2.34
C GLY A 210 -14.66 -0.21 3.73
N GLN A 211 -15.39 0.22 4.77
CA GLN A 211 -14.88 0.19 6.16
C GLN A 211 -14.44 -1.19 6.64
N TYR A 212 -15.08 -2.25 6.14
CA TYR A 212 -14.71 -3.61 6.52
C TYR A 212 -13.27 -3.94 6.09
N GLY A 213 -12.86 -3.55 4.87
CA GLY A 213 -11.50 -3.78 4.38
C GLY A 213 -10.44 -3.08 5.23
N LEU A 214 -10.70 -1.83 5.63
CA LEU A 214 -9.81 -1.07 6.51
C LEU A 214 -9.60 -1.75 7.86
N SER A 215 -10.72 -2.11 8.50
CA SER A 215 -10.69 -2.73 9.82
C SER A 215 -10.10 -4.13 9.78
N LEU A 216 -10.32 -4.87 8.69
CA LEU A 216 -9.72 -6.19 8.51
C LEU A 216 -8.20 -6.13 8.51
N MET A 217 -7.60 -5.25 7.70
CA MET A 217 -6.15 -5.16 7.61
C MET A 217 -5.51 -4.79 8.95
N ILE A 218 -6.06 -3.77 9.62
CA ILE A 218 -5.52 -3.29 10.91
C ILE A 218 -5.72 -4.31 12.01
N LYS A 219 -6.88 -4.98 12.04
CA LYS A 219 -7.12 -6.06 13.01
C LYS A 219 -6.13 -7.20 12.80
N GLU A 220 -5.93 -7.63 11.55
CA GLU A 220 -4.98 -8.69 11.23
C GLU A 220 -3.57 -8.33 11.67
N TRP A 221 -3.12 -7.09 11.39
CA TRP A 221 -1.84 -6.61 11.89
C TRP A 221 -1.76 -6.64 13.43
N TYR A 222 -2.74 -6.04 14.12
CA TYR A 222 -2.73 -5.88 15.57
C TYR A 222 -2.77 -7.23 16.32
N ASP A 223 -3.58 -8.18 15.82
CA ASP A 223 -3.71 -9.51 16.41
C ASP A 223 -2.42 -10.33 16.32
N ASN A 224 -1.56 -10.05 15.33
CA ASN A 224 -0.30 -10.76 15.08
C ASN A 224 0.93 -10.04 15.67
N LEU A 225 0.75 -8.90 16.36
CA LEU A 225 1.83 -8.27 17.11
C LEU A 225 2.11 -9.03 18.41
N GLU A 226 3.39 -9.13 18.76
CA GLU A 226 3.78 -9.50 20.12
C GLU A 226 3.38 -8.42 21.12
N GLU A 227 3.07 -8.82 22.36
CA GLU A 227 2.58 -7.93 23.43
C GLU A 227 3.40 -6.63 23.64
N PRO A 228 4.74 -6.63 23.58
CA PRO A 228 5.53 -5.40 23.73
C PRO A 228 5.23 -4.33 22.68
N TYR A 229 4.78 -4.75 21.48
CA TYR A 229 4.61 -3.86 20.33
C TYR A 229 3.16 -3.39 20.16
N LYS A 230 2.19 -3.97 20.86
CA LYS A 230 0.77 -3.56 20.80
C LYS A 230 0.51 -2.13 21.29
N ASN A 231 1.41 -1.56 22.07
CA ASN A 231 1.36 -0.17 22.54
C ASN A 231 2.17 0.81 21.67
N CYS A 232 2.52 0.44 20.43
CA CYS A 232 3.21 1.31 19.50
C CYS A 232 2.36 2.51 19.05
N ILE A 233 3.00 3.63 18.72
CA ILE A 233 2.29 4.76 18.11
C ILE A 233 1.82 4.36 16.71
N ASN A 234 0.52 4.34 16.49
CA ASN A 234 -0.06 4.12 15.19
C ASN A 234 -1.16 5.14 14.86
N ASP A 235 -1.17 5.56 13.60
CA ASP A 235 -2.15 6.42 12.93
C ASP A 235 -2.39 5.91 11.49
N ALA A 236 -3.35 6.50 10.74
CA ALA A 236 -3.72 6.02 9.41
C ALA A 236 -4.25 7.13 8.49
N SER A 237 -4.21 6.90 7.17
CA SER A 237 -4.87 7.76 6.17
C SER A 237 -6.39 7.69 6.24
N MET A 238 -6.95 6.60 6.77
CA MET A 238 -8.38 6.40 6.92
C MET A 238 -8.69 5.89 8.33
N THR A 239 -9.78 6.38 8.93
CA THR A 239 -10.23 5.93 10.26
C THR A 239 -11.62 5.33 10.19
N THR A 240 -11.85 4.28 10.98
CA THR A 240 -13.18 3.68 11.18
C THR A 240 -13.49 3.65 12.67
N HIS A 241 -14.76 3.52 13.02
CA HIS A 241 -15.17 3.36 14.42
C HIS A 241 -14.52 2.15 15.09
N TYR A 242 -14.33 1.04 14.35
CA TYR A 242 -13.74 -0.17 14.91
C TYR A 242 -12.29 0.03 15.35
N ASN A 243 -11.53 0.81 14.59
CA ASN A 243 -10.10 0.96 14.85
C ASN A 243 -9.80 1.84 16.08
N TRP A 244 -10.84 2.41 16.72
CA TRP A 244 -10.75 3.01 18.05
C TRP A 244 -10.10 2.07 19.08
N HIS A 245 -10.26 0.75 18.91
CA HIS A 245 -9.68 -0.26 19.79
C HIS A 245 -8.17 -0.49 19.58
N THR A 246 -7.58 0.04 18.50
CA THR A 246 -6.20 -0.26 18.08
C THR A 246 -5.33 0.98 17.91
N PHE A 247 -5.91 2.10 17.47
CA PHE A 247 -5.15 3.33 17.21
C PHE A 247 -4.77 4.06 18.50
N THR A 248 -3.50 4.46 18.58
CA THR A 248 -3.04 5.32 19.67
C THR A 248 -3.31 6.80 19.45
N ARG A 249 -3.33 7.25 18.19
CA ARG A 249 -3.64 8.64 17.81
C ARG A 249 -4.09 8.69 16.36
N MET A 250 -4.64 9.82 15.96
CA MET A 250 -4.96 10.09 14.56
C MET A 250 -4.29 11.37 14.09
N ASN A 251 -3.80 11.34 12.88
CA ASN A 251 -3.04 12.43 12.32
C ASN A 251 -3.27 12.51 10.82
N TRP A 252 -3.67 13.68 10.35
CA TRP A 252 -3.74 14.00 8.93
C TRP A 252 -2.88 15.21 8.62
N GLY A 253 -2.21 15.13 7.48
CA GLY A 253 -1.51 16.23 6.87
C GLY A 253 -0.06 15.88 6.53
N GLU A 254 0.25 16.10 5.27
CA GLU A 254 1.52 15.76 4.65
C GLU A 254 2.55 16.87 4.91
N PRO A 255 3.58 16.64 5.74
CA PRO A 255 4.62 17.64 5.99
C PRO A 255 5.58 17.81 4.79
N TRP A 256 5.46 16.95 3.77
CA TRP A 256 6.46 16.80 2.71
C TRP A 256 6.41 17.93 1.68
N TYR A 257 5.22 18.49 1.43
CA TYR A 257 4.98 19.40 0.30
C TYR A 257 4.86 20.88 0.69
N ALA A 258 4.65 21.19 1.97
CA ALA A 258 4.41 22.57 2.39
C ALA A 258 4.73 22.83 3.87
N GLY A 259 4.92 24.11 4.23
CA GLY A 259 5.22 24.54 5.60
C GLY A 259 4.01 24.51 6.55
N PHE A 260 4.23 24.89 7.81
CA PHE A 260 3.22 24.87 8.88
C PHE A 260 1.88 25.53 8.51
N ARG A 261 1.92 26.65 7.78
CA ARG A 261 0.71 27.43 7.43
C ARG A 261 0.01 26.94 6.16
N GLU A 262 0.66 26.07 5.40
CA GLU A 262 0.26 25.69 4.03
C GLU A 262 -0.19 24.22 3.97
N SER A 263 0.33 23.36 4.86
CA SER A 263 -0.04 21.95 4.95
C SER A 263 -1.30 21.74 5.80
N GLN A 264 -2.47 22.02 5.22
CA GLN A 264 -3.78 21.63 5.76
C GLN A 264 -4.06 22.12 7.20
N LEU A 265 -3.54 23.30 7.60
CA LEU A 265 -3.66 23.80 8.98
C LEU A 265 -5.11 23.86 9.48
N ASN A 266 -6.02 24.42 8.67
CA ASN A 266 -7.44 24.51 9.04
C ASN A 266 -8.05 23.13 9.26
N TYR A 267 -7.73 22.16 8.41
CA TYR A 267 -8.22 20.79 8.52
C TYR A 267 -7.73 20.13 9.83
N ARG A 268 -6.45 20.30 10.16
CA ARG A 268 -5.86 19.80 11.43
C ARG A 268 -6.52 20.42 12.66
N LEU A 269 -6.80 21.73 12.62
CA LEU A 269 -7.48 22.44 13.72
C LEU A 269 -8.92 21.95 13.90
N MET A 270 -9.67 21.79 12.81
CA MET A 270 -11.04 21.26 12.84
C MET A 270 -11.10 19.84 13.43
N ASN A 271 -10.10 19.01 13.14
CA ASN A 271 -10.04 17.65 13.67
C ASN A 271 -9.81 17.57 15.19
N GLN A 272 -9.31 18.62 15.85
CA GLN A 272 -9.10 18.57 17.31
C GLN A 272 -10.43 18.45 18.07
N ASP A 273 -11.50 19.08 17.58
CA ASP A 273 -12.83 18.94 18.19
C ASP A 273 -13.38 17.53 17.96
N PHE A 274 -13.11 16.93 16.80
CA PHE A 274 -13.45 15.54 16.52
C PHE A 274 -12.68 14.59 17.46
N TYR A 275 -11.38 14.77 17.62
CA TYR A 275 -10.56 13.94 18.51
C TYR A 275 -11.04 14.03 19.96
N ARG A 276 -11.22 15.25 20.48
CA ARG A 276 -11.73 15.47 21.85
C ARG A 276 -13.09 14.81 22.08
N ARG A 277 -14.02 14.93 21.14
CA ARG A 277 -15.37 14.33 21.25
C ARG A 277 -15.36 12.80 21.21
N ASN A 278 -14.36 12.20 20.58
CA ASN A 278 -14.22 10.75 20.45
C ASN A 278 -13.13 10.19 21.39
N LEU A 279 -12.66 10.97 22.36
CA LEU A 279 -11.61 10.60 23.32
C LEU A 279 -10.24 10.26 22.69
N ILE A 280 -10.02 10.58 21.42
CA ILE A 280 -8.75 10.39 20.73
C ILE A 280 -7.76 11.46 21.22
N PRO A 281 -6.46 11.13 21.44
CA PRO A 281 -5.45 12.13 21.73
C PRO A 281 -5.37 13.21 20.65
N ASN A 282 -5.38 14.48 21.08
CA ASN A 282 -5.21 15.62 20.18
C ASN A 282 -3.83 15.58 19.52
N MET A 283 -3.80 15.77 18.21
CA MET A 283 -2.57 15.78 17.42
C MET A 283 -2.69 16.79 16.27
N LEU A 284 -1.81 17.78 16.24
CA LEU A 284 -1.72 18.78 15.15
C LEU A 284 -0.92 18.28 13.95
N GLY A 285 -0.32 17.11 14.10
CA GLY A 285 0.35 16.37 13.07
C GLY A 285 1.81 16.73 12.85
N TRP A 286 2.31 16.38 11.66
CA TRP A 286 3.71 16.57 11.30
C TRP A 286 3.93 17.97 10.73
N PHE A 287 5.05 18.58 11.08
CA PHE A 287 5.47 19.86 10.53
C PHE A 287 6.93 19.76 10.09
N LYS A 288 7.22 20.32 8.92
CA LYS A 288 8.60 20.53 8.50
C LYS A 288 9.17 21.70 9.30
N TYR A 289 10.24 21.44 10.03
CA TYR A 289 11.07 22.52 10.58
C TYR A 289 11.95 23.05 9.46
N GLY A 290 11.88 24.35 9.20
CA GLY A 290 12.66 25.05 8.18
C GLY A 290 14.08 25.31 8.62
#